data_AF-A0AA35TI52-F1
#
_entry.id   AF-A0AA35TI52-F1
#
_cell.length_a   1.000
_cell.length_b   1.000
_cell.length_c   1.000
_cell.angle_alpha   90.00
_cell.angle_beta   90.00
_cell.angle_gamma   90.00
#
_symmetry.space_group_name_H-M   'P 1'
#
loop_
_entity.id
_entity.type
_entity.pdbx_description
1 polymer ?
#
loop_
_entity_poly.entity_id
_entity_poly.type
_entity_poly.pdbx_seq_one_letter_code
_entity_poly.pdbx_strand_id
1 'polypeptide(L)'
;MYDFHVLDMVELGIENFTSLSSFKSGSCALGSKPCLVFAGDQFETEVEFIRLKNIFIDFFRGQELKKLALDGVDHVITFTAAEGRVYFRVFQVILKKSGCKTPRVELEEMGPRLDLVMRRSHLSSDSLLKQACKKPAAVKPKKVKNVSRDSFGSKLGRVHMKRQDFTQLQTRKMKGLKRTKPHSSTRNKDGPHTTKRAKLDSTASS
;
A
#
# COMPACT_ATOMS: atom_id res chain seq x y z
N MET A 1 -7.25 12.20 24.14
CA MET A 1 -7.82 13.56 24.15
C MET A 1 -7.81 14.07 22.72
N TYR A 2 -8.83 14.82 22.30
CA TYR A 2 -8.88 15.47 20.99
C TYR A 2 -9.48 16.86 21.17
N ASP A 3 -8.78 17.90 20.69
CA ASP A 3 -9.19 19.31 20.83
C ASP A 3 -9.60 19.69 22.25
N PHE A 4 -8.75 19.37 23.22
CA PHE A 4 -8.98 19.57 24.66
C PHE A 4 -10.21 18.85 25.27
N HIS A 5 -10.87 17.97 24.52
CA HIS A 5 -11.97 17.13 25.00
C HIS A 5 -11.54 15.67 25.13
N VAL A 6 -12.23 14.92 26.00
CA VAL A 6 -12.02 13.47 26.13
C VAL A 6 -12.47 12.79 24.83
N LEU A 7 -11.58 11.98 24.25
CA LEU A 7 -11.91 11.17 23.09
C LEU A 7 -12.36 9.78 23.58
N ASP A 8 -11.39 8.92 23.91
CA ASP A 8 -11.63 7.61 24.49
C ASP A 8 -10.99 7.57 25.89
N MET A 9 -11.62 6.87 26.83
CA MET A 9 -11.11 6.58 28.17
C MET A 9 -11.35 5.09 28.48
N VAL A 10 -10.31 4.41 28.95
CA VAL A 10 -10.38 2.97 29.30
C VAL A 10 -9.68 2.77 30.63
N GLU A 11 -10.31 2.04 31.53
CA GLU A 11 -9.73 1.61 32.79
C GLU A 11 -9.21 0.18 32.66
N LEU A 12 -7.95 -0.01 33.05
CA LEU A 12 -7.28 -1.31 33.02
C LEU A 12 -6.92 -1.70 34.46
N GLY A 13 -7.55 -2.76 34.96
CA GLY A 13 -7.17 -3.39 36.20
C GLY A 13 -5.92 -4.25 36.00
N ILE A 14 -4.94 -4.14 36.90
CA ILE A 14 -3.75 -4.99 36.90
C ILE A 14 -4.00 -6.11 37.91
N GLU A 15 -3.93 -7.37 37.46
CA GLU A 15 -4.04 -8.53 38.36
C GLU A 15 -2.68 -9.09 38.73
N ASN A 16 -1.94 -9.61 37.76
CA ASN A 16 -0.60 -10.15 37.97
C ASN A 16 0.44 -9.13 37.48
N PHE A 17 1.26 -8.66 38.41
CA PHE A 17 2.38 -7.77 38.12
C PHE A 17 3.70 -8.44 38.47
N THR A 18 4.65 -8.37 37.55
CA THR A 18 6.05 -8.68 37.83
C THR A 18 6.93 -7.51 37.37
N SER A 19 7.71 -6.96 38.29
CA SER A 19 8.55 -5.79 38.06
C SER A 19 9.77 -6.12 37.20
N LEU A 20 10.39 -5.10 36.60
CA LEU A 20 11.65 -5.25 35.85
C LEU A 20 12.77 -5.91 36.69
N SER A 21 12.82 -5.63 37.99
CA SER A 21 13.84 -6.16 38.91
C SER A 21 13.81 -7.67 39.11
N SER A 22 12.71 -8.36 38.80
CA SER A 22 12.65 -9.82 38.91
C SER A 22 13.23 -10.54 37.70
N PHE A 23 13.48 -9.83 36.60
CA PHE A 23 14.01 -10.39 35.37
C PHE A 23 15.54 -10.26 35.35
N LYS A 24 16.21 -11.26 34.79
CA LYS A 24 17.68 -11.32 34.71
C LYS A 24 18.25 -10.72 33.43
N SER A 25 17.38 -10.34 32.49
CA SER A 25 17.75 -9.89 31.16
C SER A 25 18.41 -8.51 31.18
N GLY A 26 19.01 -8.11 30.05
CA GLY A 26 19.62 -6.80 29.87
C GLY A 26 18.63 -5.65 29.92
N SER A 27 19.15 -4.42 29.80
CA SER A 27 18.35 -3.19 29.70
C SER A 27 18.21 -2.76 28.23
N CYS A 28 17.11 -2.08 27.89
CA CYS A 28 16.93 -1.44 26.59
C CYS A 28 17.58 -0.06 26.56
N ALA A 29 18.04 0.36 25.39
CA ALA A 29 18.48 1.74 25.19
C ALA A 29 17.30 2.71 25.37
N LEU A 30 17.52 3.78 26.13
CA LEU A 30 16.51 4.81 26.36
C LEU A 30 16.12 5.48 25.03
N GLY A 31 14.82 5.53 24.74
CA GLY A 31 14.30 6.11 23.50
C GLY A 31 14.41 5.20 22.27
N SER A 32 14.84 3.94 22.43
CA SER A 32 14.72 2.93 21.38
C SER A 32 13.25 2.70 21.00
N LYS A 33 13.00 2.40 19.72
CA LYS A 33 11.64 2.27 19.21
C LYS A 33 11.14 0.84 19.43
N PRO A 34 10.06 0.61 20.20
CA PRO A 34 9.53 -0.73 20.39
C PRO A 34 8.93 -1.26 19.08
N CYS A 35 9.11 -2.56 18.84
CA CYS A 35 8.23 -3.30 17.95
C CYS A 35 6.97 -3.70 18.72
N LEU A 36 5.79 -3.44 18.15
CA LEU A 36 4.52 -3.78 18.78
C LEU A 36 3.92 -5.00 18.09
N VAL A 37 3.56 -6.00 18.88
CA VAL A 37 2.87 -7.21 18.40
C VAL A 37 1.55 -7.33 19.11
N PHE A 38 0.47 -7.45 18.34
CA PHE A 38 -0.88 -7.70 18.86
C PHE A 38 -1.28 -9.11 18.42
N ALA A 39 -1.54 -9.98 19.39
CA ALA A 39 -1.99 -11.35 19.18
C ALA A 39 -3.38 -11.53 19.79
N GLY A 40 -4.26 -12.25 19.09
CA GLY A 40 -5.66 -12.41 19.47
C GLY A 40 -6.60 -11.75 18.46
N ASP A 41 -7.65 -12.48 18.08
CA ASP A 41 -8.71 -12.05 17.17
C ASP A 41 -9.57 -10.92 17.74
N GLN A 42 -9.69 -10.88 19.08
CA GLN A 42 -10.39 -9.83 19.84
C GLN A 42 -9.95 -8.41 19.42
N PHE A 43 -8.68 -8.21 19.07
CA PHE A 43 -8.16 -6.93 18.60
C PHE A 43 -8.67 -6.47 17.22
N GLU A 44 -9.40 -7.32 16.51
CA GLU A 44 -10.00 -7.06 15.19
C GLU A 44 -11.51 -7.22 15.18
N THR A 45 -12.07 -8.00 16.12
CA THR A 45 -13.50 -8.28 16.20
C THR A 45 -14.22 -7.38 17.20
N GLU A 46 -13.68 -7.18 18.40
CA GLU A 46 -14.35 -6.46 19.48
C GLU A 46 -14.00 -4.97 19.48
N VAL A 47 -15.03 -4.10 19.50
CA VAL A 47 -14.86 -2.65 19.40
C VAL A 47 -13.97 -2.10 20.52
N GLU A 48 -14.13 -2.57 21.76
CA GLU A 48 -13.33 -2.10 22.89
C GLU A 48 -11.85 -2.46 22.75
N PHE A 49 -11.54 -3.68 22.32
CA PHE A 49 -10.17 -4.12 22.07
C PHE A 49 -9.55 -3.43 20.85
N ILE A 50 -10.31 -3.16 19.80
CA ILE A 50 -9.85 -2.36 18.65
C ILE A 50 -9.46 -0.94 19.11
N ARG A 51 -10.27 -0.31 19.96
CA ARG A 51 -9.96 1.02 20.51
C ARG A 51 -8.76 0.95 21.46
N LEU A 52 -8.68 -0.07 22.29
CA LEU A 52 -7.54 -0.29 23.17
C LEU A 52 -6.23 -0.48 22.39
N LYS A 53 -6.26 -1.25 21.30
CA LYS A 53 -5.13 -1.42 20.38
C LYS A 53 -4.65 -0.07 19.81
N ASN A 54 -5.57 0.79 19.40
CA ASN A 54 -5.22 2.14 18.93
C ASN A 54 -4.57 2.99 20.04
N ILE A 55 -5.08 2.92 21.27
CA ILE A 55 -4.50 3.61 22.42
C ILE A 55 -3.07 3.10 22.69
N PHE A 56 -2.83 1.79 22.71
CA PHE A 56 -1.50 1.24 22.91
C PHE A 56 -0.54 1.61 21.78
N ILE A 57 -0.99 1.58 20.52
CA ILE A 57 -0.17 2.03 19.40
C ILE A 57 0.22 3.51 19.58
N ASP A 58 -0.73 4.38 19.93
CA ASP A 58 -0.45 5.80 20.09
C ASP A 58 0.48 6.09 21.29
N PHE A 59 0.31 5.34 22.37
CA PHE A 59 1.13 5.48 23.58
C PHE A 59 2.58 5.02 23.37
N PHE A 60 2.78 3.86 22.74
CA PHE A 60 4.11 3.25 22.64
C PHE A 60 4.87 3.57 21.33
N ARG A 61 4.22 4.14 20.30
CA ARG A 61 4.90 4.41 19.00
C ARG A 61 6.00 5.47 19.06
N GLY A 62 5.91 6.42 20.00
CA GLY A 62 6.83 7.56 20.08
C GLY A 62 6.90 8.37 18.78
N GLN A 63 8.10 8.76 18.37
CA GLN A 63 8.33 9.55 17.15
C GLN A 63 8.19 8.73 15.85
N GLU A 64 7.67 9.37 14.81
CA GLU A 64 7.59 8.78 13.47
C GLU A 64 8.96 8.88 12.76
N LEU A 65 9.54 7.72 12.46
CA LEU A 65 10.83 7.60 11.79
C LEU A 65 10.63 7.11 10.35
N LYS A 66 11.33 7.71 9.39
CA LYS A 66 11.31 7.27 7.98
C LYS A 66 12.24 6.08 7.72
N LYS A 67 13.30 5.96 8.50
CA LYS A 67 14.32 4.90 8.42
C LYS A 67 14.70 4.53 9.85
N LEU A 68 14.93 3.24 10.08
CA LEU A 68 15.36 2.68 11.36
C LEU A 68 16.56 1.76 11.10
N ALA A 69 17.59 1.86 11.94
CA ALA A 69 18.72 0.93 11.91
C ALA A 69 18.31 -0.40 12.54
N LEU A 70 18.93 -1.51 12.12
CA LEU A 70 18.64 -2.83 12.69
C LEU A 70 18.92 -2.87 14.20
N ASP A 71 20.02 -2.24 14.62
CA ASP A 71 20.42 -2.08 16.02
C ASP A 71 19.49 -1.15 16.81
N GLY A 72 18.49 -0.54 16.18
CA GLY A 72 17.44 0.22 16.86
C GLY A 72 16.24 -0.63 17.24
N VAL A 73 16.21 -1.92 16.84
CA VAL A 73 15.16 -2.88 17.16
C VAL A 73 15.59 -3.71 18.38
N ASP A 74 15.57 -3.06 19.54
CA ASP A 74 16.09 -3.65 20.78
C ASP A 74 15.06 -4.50 21.52
N HIS A 75 13.79 -4.13 21.44
CA HIS A 75 12.73 -4.77 22.22
C HIS A 75 11.39 -4.82 21.50
N VAL A 76 10.60 -5.82 21.89
CA VAL A 76 9.24 -6.06 21.42
C VAL A 76 8.30 -5.97 22.61
N ILE A 77 7.25 -5.19 22.46
CA ILE A 77 6.10 -5.17 23.38
C ILE A 77 5.01 -6.02 22.72
N THR A 78 4.60 -7.07 23.42
CA THR A 78 3.54 -7.96 22.95
C THR A 78 2.29 -7.77 23.80
N PHE A 79 1.17 -7.62 23.12
CA PHE A 79 -0.16 -7.61 23.69
C PHE A 79 -0.90 -8.85 23.20
N THR A 80 -1.20 -9.77 24.09
CA THR A 80 -1.98 -10.97 23.75
C THR A 80 -3.35 -10.86 24.40
N ALA A 81 -4.40 -10.82 23.60
CA ALA A 81 -5.78 -10.86 24.07
C ALA A 81 -6.25 -12.32 24.10
N ALA A 82 -6.55 -12.83 25.30
CA ALA A 82 -7.07 -14.17 25.53
C ALA A 82 -7.81 -14.21 26.86
N GLU A 83 -8.86 -15.06 26.95
CA GLU A 83 -9.63 -15.28 28.19
C GLU A 83 -10.21 -13.99 28.81
N GLY A 84 -10.53 -12.99 27.96
CA GLY A 84 -11.04 -11.69 28.42
C GLY A 84 -9.99 -10.80 29.09
N ARG A 85 -8.70 -11.13 28.95
CA ARG A 85 -7.56 -10.42 29.51
C ARG A 85 -6.61 -9.98 28.40
N VAL A 86 -5.87 -8.91 28.64
CA VAL A 86 -4.76 -8.48 27.80
C VAL A 86 -3.46 -8.73 28.56
N TYR A 87 -2.71 -9.72 28.09
CA TYR A 87 -1.37 -10.01 28.56
C TYR A 87 -0.38 -9.04 27.92
N PHE A 88 0.18 -8.17 28.74
CA PHE A 88 1.27 -7.27 28.37
C PHE A 88 2.60 -7.91 28.76
N ARG A 89 3.47 -8.11 27.78
CA ARG A 89 4.84 -8.63 27.99
C ARG A 89 5.82 -7.81 27.18
N VAL A 90 7.05 -7.73 27.68
CA VAL A 90 8.15 -7.04 27.01
C VAL A 90 9.32 -8.00 26.90
N PHE A 91 9.82 -8.16 25.69
CA PHE A 91 10.94 -9.02 25.37
C PHE A 91 12.09 -8.23 24.76
N GLN A 92 13.31 -8.56 25.16
CA GLN A 92 14.53 -8.15 24.50
C GLN A 92 14.74 -8.98 23.23
N VAL A 93 15.19 -8.33 22.16
CA VAL A 93 15.52 -8.98 20.89
C VAL A 93 16.99 -9.34 20.88
N ILE A 94 17.29 -10.63 20.70
CA ILE A 94 18.64 -11.15 20.52
C ILE A 94 18.79 -11.65 19.08
N LEU A 95 19.67 -11.00 18.33
CA LEU A 95 19.93 -11.33 16.94
C LEU A 95 21.13 -12.28 16.84
N LYS A 96 20.88 -13.54 16.50
CA LYS A 96 21.91 -14.56 16.28
C LYS A 96 22.22 -14.74 14.80
N LYS A 97 23.45 -15.20 14.50
CA LYS A 97 23.86 -15.55 13.14
C LYS A 97 23.05 -16.75 12.63
N SER A 98 22.43 -16.60 11.46
CA SER A 98 21.55 -17.61 10.83
C SER A 98 22.14 -18.27 9.58
N GLY A 99 23.23 -17.73 9.03
CA GLY A 99 23.77 -18.17 7.72
C GLY A 99 23.03 -17.59 6.51
N CYS A 100 21.93 -16.87 6.70
CA CYS A 100 21.21 -16.13 5.66
C CYS A 100 21.35 -14.61 5.85
N LYS A 101 20.81 -13.82 4.91
CA LYS A 101 20.80 -12.34 5.00
C LYS A 101 20.01 -11.83 6.21
N THR A 102 19.01 -12.57 6.67
CA THR A 102 18.17 -12.22 7.83
C THR A 102 18.67 -12.95 9.09
N PRO A 103 18.97 -12.24 10.20
CA PRO A 103 19.42 -12.87 11.43
C PRO A 103 18.34 -13.76 12.04
N ARG A 104 18.75 -14.74 12.86
CA ARG A 104 17.84 -15.56 13.66
C ARG A 104 17.46 -14.75 14.90
N VAL A 105 16.16 -14.52 15.08
CA VAL A 105 15.64 -13.76 16.21
C VAL A 105 15.35 -14.71 17.36
N GLU A 106 15.89 -14.41 18.53
CA GLU A 106 15.50 -15.01 19.81
C GLU A 106 15.01 -13.92 20.76
N LEU A 107 14.09 -14.27 21.65
CA LEU A 107 13.46 -13.34 22.57
C LEU A 107 13.76 -13.77 24.01
N GLU A 108 14.22 -12.81 24.82
CA GLU A 108 14.41 -12.99 26.26
C GLU A 108 13.46 -12.04 27.00
N GLU A 109 12.76 -12.53 28.03
CA GLU A 109 11.79 -11.69 28.74
C GLU A 109 12.49 -10.68 29.64
N MET A 110 12.18 -9.39 29.41
CA MET A 110 12.72 -8.27 30.19
C MET A 110 11.71 -7.68 31.16
N GLY A 111 10.42 -7.79 30.83
CA GLY A 111 9.35 -7.19 31.63
C GLY A 111 9.23 -5.66 31.43
N PRO A 112 8.27 -5.02 32.10
CA PRO A 112 7.39 -5.60 33.12
C PRO A 112 6.36 -6.58 32.53
N ARG A 113 5.93 -7.51 33.37
CA ARG A 113 4.86 -8.46 33.06
C ARG A 113 3.57 -7.95 33.71
N LEU A 114 2.55 -7.68 32.90
CA LEU A 114 1.26 -7.20 33.39
C LEU A 114 0.13 -8.02 32.78
N ASP A 115 -0.80 -8.45 33.63
CA ASP A 115 -2.08 -9.00 33.19
C ASP A 115 -3.15 -7.93 33.37
N LEU A 116 -3.65 -7.41 32.25
CA LEU A 116 -4.57 -6.29 32.20
C LEU A 116 -6.00 -6.80 31.98
N VAL A 117 -6.91 -6.37 32.83
CA VAL A 117 -8.35 -6.66 32.72
C VAL A 117 -9.06 -5.37 32.40
N MET A 118 -9.84 -5.37 31.32
CA MET A 118 -10.64 -4.21 30.95
C MET A 118 -11.78 -4.03 31.96
N ARG A 119 -11.93 -2.81 32.49
CA ARG A 119 -12.99 -2.46 33.45
C ARG A 119 -14.01 -1.54 32.79
N ARG A 120 -14.01 -0.25 33.15
CA ARG A 120 -14.90 0.73 32.56
C ARG A 120 -14.29 1.28 31.27
N SER A 121 -15.13 1.40 30.25
CA SER A 121 -14.79 2.03 28.97
C SER A 121 -15.75 3.21 28.73
N HIS A 122 -15.22 4.31 28.24
CA HIS A 122 -15.98 5.44 27.72
C HIS A 122 -15.45 5.75 26.33
N LEU A 123 -16.10 5.17 25.33
CA LEU A 123 -15.71 5.29 23.93
C LEU A 123 -16.42 6.46 23.25
N SER A 124 -15.68 7.21 22.44
CA SER A 124 -16.23 8.27 21.58
C SER A 124 -17.13 7.71 20.50
N SER A 125 -18.06 8.56 20.04
CA SER A 125 -18.86 8.27 18.85
C SER A 125 -17.98 8.14 17.59
N ASP A 126 -18.46 7.36 16.63
CA ASP A 126 -17.75 7.16 15.36
C ASP A 126 -17.56 8.44 14.55
N SER A 127 -18.48 9.40 14.68
CA SER A 127 -18.36 10.71 14.02
C SER A 127 -17.16 11.49 14.57
N LEU A 128 -17.02 11.54 15.90
CA LEU A 128 -15.92 12.22 16.57
C LEU A 128 -14.58 11.55 16.26
N LEU A 129 -14.53 10.21 16.28
CA LEU A 129 -13.32 9.48 15.90
C LEU A 129 -12.91 9.77 14.45
N LYS A 130 -13.87 9.78 13.51
CA LYS A 130 -13.60 10.10 12.10
C LYS A 130 -13.05 11.51 11.94
N GLN A 131 -13.57 12.47 12.70
CA GLN A 131 -13.07 13.84 12.72
C GLN A 131 -11.64 13.88 13.26
N ALA A 132 -11.35 13.18 14.36
CA ALA A 132 -10.01 13.10 14.95
C ALA A 132 -8.98 12.46 14.01
N CYS A 133 -9.38 11.44 13.24
CA CYS A 133 -8.52 10.73 12.29
C CYS A 133 -8.37 11.45 10.93
N LYS A 134 -8.97 12.64 10.75
CA LYS A 134 -8.94 13.36 9.47
C LYS A 134 -7.55 13.93 9.19
N LYS A 135 -6.90 13.41 8.14
CA LYS A 135 -5.61 13.94 7.67
C LYS A 135 -5.79 15.26 6.90
N PRO A 136 -4.97 16.31 7.17
CA PRO A 136 -5.02 17.55 6.42
C PRO A 136 -4.76 17.35 4.92
N ALA A 137 -5.48 18.10 4.09
CA ALA A 137 -5.36 17.99 2.63
C ALA A 137 -3.97 18.38 2.11
N ALA A 138 -3.22 19.22 2.83
CA ALA A 138 -1.85 19.61 2.48
C ALA A 138 -0.85 18.43 2.58
N VAL A 139 -1.05 17.54 3.57
CA VAL A 139 -0.19 16.37 3.79
C VAL A 139 -0.51 15.23 2.83
N LYS A 140 -1.77 15.14 2.37
CA LYS A 140 -2.21 14.09 1.46
C LYS A 140 -2.03 14.53 0.00
N PRO A 141 -1.01 14.03 -0.74
CA PRO A 141 -0.81 14.42 -2.12
C PRO A 141 -2.02 13.99 -2.97
N LYS A 142 -2.66 14.95 -3.64
CA LYS A 142 -3.72 14.66 -4.61
C LYS A 142 -3.09 14.06 -5.87
N LYS A 143 -3.39 12.79 -6.14
CA LYS A 143 -2.99 12.16 -7.41
C LYS A 143 -3.87 12.71 -8.54
N VAL A 144 -3.24 13.41 -9.48
CA VAL A 144 -3.90 13.86 -10.71
C VAL A 144 -3.79 12.74 -11.74
N LYS A 145 -4.92 12.30 -12.30
CA LYS A 145 -4.95 11.23 -13.30
C LYS A 145 -4.12 11.64 -14.53
N ASN A 146 -3.42 10.68 -15.12
CA ASN A 146 -2.57 10.86 -16.31
C ASN A 146 -1.37 11.81 -16.13
N VAL A 147 -1.05 12.25 -14.92
CA VAL A 147 0.15 13.05 -14.64
C VAL A 147 1.07 12.25 -13.72
N SER A 148 2.29 12.02 -14.16
CA SER A 148 3.36 11.44 -13.35
C SER A 148 4.53 12.44 -13.22
N ARG A 149 5.41 12.18 -12.27
CA ARG A 149 6.71 12.86 -12.17
C ARG A 149 7.80 11.83 -12.42
N ASP A 150 8.78 12.22 -13.22
CA ASP A 150 9.99 11.43 -13.42
C ASP A 150 10.92 11.55 -12.20
N SER A 151 11.92 10.67 -12.10
CA SER A 151 12.95 10.66 -11.06
C SER A 151 13.72 11.98 -10.97
N PHE A 152 13.83 12.70 -12.10
CA PHE A 152 14.42 14.03 -12.20
C PHE A 152 13.43 15.17 -11.87
N GLY A 153 12.19 14.86 -11.49
CA GLY A 153 11.18 15.84 -11.08
C GLY A 153 10.34 16.44 -12.21
N SER A 154 10.64 16.14 -13.48
CA SER A 154 9.87 16.57 -14.65
C SER A 154 8.44 16.02 -14.63
N LYS A 155 7.46 16.86 -14.99
CA LYS A 155 6.04 16.44 -15.10
C LYS A 155 5.79 15.79 -16.45
N LEU A 156 5.30 14.56 -16.44
CA LEU A 156 4.91 13.82 -17.65
C LEU A 156 3.39 13.69 -17.70
N GLY A 157 2.80 14.00 -18.86
CA GLY A 157 1.38 13.82 -19.14
C GLY A 157 1.17 12.64 -20.09
N ARG A 158 0.35 11.66 -19.70
CA ARG A 158 0.01 10.52 -20.57
C ARG A 158 -1.26 10.82 -21.36
N VAL A 159 -1.13 10.91 -22.68
CA VAL A 159 -2.27 11.01 -23.60
C VAL A 159 -2.64 9.61 -24.08
N HIS A 160 -3.89 9.20 -23.85
CA HIS A 160 -4.42 7.94 -24.35
C HIS A 160 -5.16 8.19 -25.66
N MET A 161 -4.46 8.00 -26.79
CA MET A 161 -5.10 8.06 -28.11
C MET A 161 -5.97 6.83 -28.31
N LYS A 162 -7.22 7.03 -28.73
CA LYS A 162 -8.08 5.94 -29.18
C LYS A 162 -7.55 5.40 -30.50
N ARG A 163 -7.72 4.10 -30.74
CA ARG A 163 -7.46 3.51 -32.06
C ARG A 163 -8.40 4.18 -33.07
N GLN A 164 -7.84 4.82 -34.09
CA GLN A 164 -8.62 5.49 -35.14
C GLN A 164 -8.97 4.48 -36.22
N ASP A 165 -10.26 4.32 -36.51
CA ASP A 165 -10.74 3.49 -37.61
C ASP A 165 -10.92 4.35 -38.87
N PHE A 166 -10.15 4.05 -39.91
CA PHE A 166 -10.14 4.78 -41.18
C PHE A 166 -11.06 4.17 -42.24
N THR A 167 -11.72 3.05 -41.95
CA THR A 167 -12.62 2.39 -42.91
C THR A 167 -13.82 3.26 -43.27
N GLN A 168 -14.26 4.12 -42.35
CA GLN A 168 -15.34 5.08 -42.54
C GLN A 168 -14.90 6.36 -43.28
N LEU A 169 -13.60 6.55 -43.50
CA LEU A 169 -13.06 7.76 -44.11
C LEU A 169 -13.25 7.72 -45.63
N GLN A 170 -14.38 8.23 -46.12
CA GLN A 170 -14.56 8.47 -47.55
C GLN A 170 -13.79 9.72 -47.98
N THR A 171 -12.80 9.53 -48.86
CA THR A 171 -12.07 10.64 -49.46
C THR A 171 -12.93 11.36 -50.50
N ARG A 172 -12.66 12.66 -50.70
CA ARG A 172 -13.32 13.45 -51.74
C ARG A 172 -13.08 12.79 -53.09
N LYS A 173 -14.15 12.41 -53.78
CA LYS A 173 -14.11 11.79 -55.11
C LYS A 173 -13.74 12.83 -56.18
N MET A 174 -12.47 13.18 -56.27
CA MET A 174 -11.95 14.11 -57.29
C MET A 174 -12.16 13.53 -58.70
N LYS A 175 -12.39 14.41 -59.68
CA LYS A 175 -12.64 14.01 -61.07
C LYS A 175 -11.48 13.17 -61.66
N GLY A 176 -10.24 13.46 -61.28
CA GLY A 176 -9.05 12.72 -61.74
C GLY A 176 -8.87 11.33 -61.11
N LEU A 177 -9.53 11.03 -59.98
CA LEU A 177 -9.50 9.72 -59.33
C LEU A 177 -10.66 8.81 -59.76
N LYS A 178 -11.64 9.37 -60.48
CA LYS A 178 -12.74 8.58 -61.06
C LYS A 178 -12.19 7.83 -62.27
N ARG A 179 -12.35 6.50 -62.29
CA ARG A 179 -12.09 5.70 -63.50
C ARG A 179 -12.99 6.20 -64.62
N THR A 180 -12.42 6.93 -65.57
CA THR A 180 -13.06 7.19 -66.85
C THR A 180 -13.19 5.84 -67.56
N LYS A 181 -14.39 5.52 -68.07
CA LYS A 181 -14.52 4.41 -69.02
C LYS A 181 -13.56 4.74 -70.18
N PRO A 182 -12.72 3.78 -70.65
CA PRO A 182 -11.97 4.02 -71.86
C PRO A 182 -12.98 4.37 -72.95
N HIS A 183 -12.79 5.52 -73.59
CA HIS A 183 -13.61 5.89 -74.73
C HIS A 183 -13.50 4.72 -75.71
N SER A 184 -14.62 4.05 -76.00
CA SER A 184 -14.68 3.08 -77.09
C SER A 184 -14.59 3.87 -78.39
N SER A 185 -13.37 4.29 -78.74
CA SER A 185 -13.02 4.62 -80.10
C SER A 185 -13.29 3.33 -80.88
N THR A 186 -14.30 3.35 -81.75
CA THR A 186 -14.49 2.38 -82.82
C THR A 186 -13.16 2.28 -83.57
N ARG A 187 -12.35 1.27 -83.22
CA ARG A 187 -11.15 0.93 -83.98
C ARG A 187 -11.62 0.06 -85.14
N ASN A 188 -11.67 0.67 -86.32
CA ASN A 188 -11.44 -0.09 -87.55
C ASN A 188 -10.06 -0.76 -87.43
N LYS A 189 -10.03 -2.00 -87.90
CA LYS A 189 -8.89 -2.93 -87.87
C LYS A 189 -7.67 -2.31 -88.58
N ASP A 190 -6.48 -2.50 -88.01
CA ASP A 190 -5.34 -3.13 -88.69
C ASP A 190 -4.15 -3.35 -87.73
N GLY A 191 -3.62 -4.59 -87.75
CA GLY A 191 -2.19 -4.90 -87.59
C GLY A 191 -1.55 -4.90 -86.19
N PRO A 192 -0.65 -5.86 -85.85
CA PRO A 192 -0.33 -6.24 -84.47
C PRO A 192 1.01 -5.65 -83.96
N HIS A 193 1.21 -5.62 -82.63
CA HIS A 193 2.52 -5.97 -82.06
C HIS A 193 2.43 -6.36 -80.56
N THR A 194 3.16 -7.43 -80.27
CA THR A 194 3.45 -8.12 -79.01
C THR A 194 3.88 -7.17 -77.87
N THR A 195 3.82 -7.47 -76.57
CA THR A 195 4.69 -8.45 -75.88
C THR A 195 4.29 -8.65 -74.40
N LYS A 196 4.23 -9.93 -73.99
CA LYS A 196 4.42 -10.60 -72.67
C LYS A 196 4.29 -9.80 -71.35
N ARG A 197 3.36 -10.24 -70.48
CA ARG A 197 3.45 -10.07 -69.00
C ARG A 197 3.87 -11.40 -68.36
N ALA A 198 4.93 -11.35 -67.56
CA ALA A 198 5.36 -12.45 -66.71
C ALA A 198 4.50 -12.54 -65.44
N LYS A 199 4.09 -13.77 -65.11
CA LYS A 199 3.62 -14.21 -63.79
C LYS A 199 4.78 -14.17 -62.79
N LEU A 200 4.52 -13.91 -61.50
CA LEU A 200 4.29 -14.98 -60.53
C LEU A 200 3.91 -14.47 -59.14
N ASP A 201 3.02 -15.24 -58.54
CA ASP A 201 2.45 -15.20 -57.20
C ASP A 201 3.46 -15.54 -56.08
N SER A 202 3.11 -15.17 -54.84
CA SER A 202 3.16 -16.05 -53.66
C SER A 202 2.51 -15.31 -52.49
N THR A 203 1.25 -15.63 -52.17
CA THR A 203 0.82 -16.61 -51.15
C THR A 203 1.07 -16.20 -49.70
N ALA A 204 -0.06 -16.01 -49.03
CA ALA A 204 -0.38 -16.32 -47.64
C ALA A 204 0.67 -17.00 -46.77
N SER A 205 0.75 -16.54 -45.53
CA SER A 205 0.94 -17.40 -44.37
C SER A 205 0.19 -16.81 -43.17
N SER A 206 -0.37 -17.75 -42.43
CA SER A 206 -1.10 -17.67 -41.16
C SER A 206 -0.39 -16.92 -40.04
#